data_AF-A0A0C2ZFN0-F1
#
_entry.id   AF-A0A0C2ZFN0-F1
#
_cell.length_a   1.000
_cell.length_b   1.000
_cell.length_c   1.000
_cell.angle_alpha   90.00
_cell.angle_beta   90.00
_cell.angle_gamma   90.00
#
_symmetry.space_group_name_H-M   'P 1'
#
loop_
_entity.id
_entity.type
_entity.pdbx_description
1 polymer ?
#
loop_
_entity_poly.entity_id
_entity_poly.type
_entity_poly.pdbx_seq_one_letter_code
_entity_poly.pdbx_strand_id
1 'polypeptide(L)'
;MINDVLEVFQKEYEKYGDKLILDNYILKDGLYVKVDNEIAEYFIVINDKKESNNRHCLKDLEGNIRSDLYDWFVMRDYYSEWLNANKAFYDKKIHNINYLSLFVKVDSFFSDSKDKLLQKESIKQHYKNLCNYKKFEKPKEIESLNQFQNYLKDRKRRKDIISKYRFIAKNIDDIANIAKDNQVKNYIKIFFEAPIEQYQQESSIYYSIKIFNDIGYSQKIDNLIYGLSDSNMGLNAKKPFLAHKNRKLQTPFMITDTQALLVKKFFDWLKLQDGKYKYPNGDKFFIHRDFKEKDVILDFDYLPIKIEKLEKPILITNFLQIKDKEDYEIKELFVLEEKIDKIFYNAQLTSNYYGDVYNKLNKSFANLIYVTRDAMVNYFKKFDEREFYQVVKKYGTSFVIEHLRQNRDYKAKESLNLKFSLLQHKGEKVMDIKSMQEKMIKKLETSNYDSLTSDEFFYLSGQVAKYLMSQSEAFSKNADMLEPFLRANNAQKLKKSIDADFFKYKHKIQLNHYRFNNAVALIMAYEEDDKLSYFMDNFLVGVLSKNLFYIKKEDD
;
A
#
# COMPACT_ATOMS: atom_id res chain seq x y z
N MET A 1 -7.44 12.43 12.34
CA MET A 1 -6.82 11.87 11.13
C MET A 1 -6.40 12.94 10.14
N ILE A 2 -7.30 13.50 9.30
CA ILE A 2 -6.88 14.44 8.25
C ILE A 2 -6.16 15.66 8.83
N ASN A 3 -6.65 16.24 9.93
CA ASN A 3 -5.98 17.38 10.57
C ASN A 3 -4.56 17.05 11.05
N ASP A 4 -4.34 15.84 11.58
CA ASP A 4 -3.03 15.40 12.08
C ASP A 4 -2.03 15.21 10.93
N VAL A 5 -2.50 14.64 9.81
CA VAL A 5 -1.70 14.54 8.56
C VAL A 5 -1.39 15.94 8.02
N LEU A 6 -2.38 16.82 8.01
CA LEU A 6 -2.25 18.17 7.48
C LEU A 6 -1.24 18.98 8.26
N GLU A 7 -1.10 18.78 9.58
CA GLU A 7 -0.07 19.48 10.36
C GLU A 7 1.33 19.17 9.84
N VAL A 8 1.62 17.90 9.53
CA VAL A 8 2.93 17.51 8.99
C VAL A 8 3.08 17.98 7.54
N PHE A 9 2.06 17.79 6.71
CA PHE A 9 2.07 18.27 5.32
C PHE A 9 2.26 19.78 5.24
N GLN A 10 1.63 20.55 6.14
CA GLN A 10 1.74 22.00 6.18
C GLN A 10 3.18 22.46 6.39
N LYS A 11 3.91 21.82 7.33
CA LYS A 11 5.32 22.16 7.60
C LYS A 11 6.20 21.95 6.37
N GLU A 12 5.99 20.86 5.63
CA GLU A 12 6.69 20.61 4.37
C GLU A 12 6.26 21.61 3.28
N TYR A 13 4.96 21.90 3.21
CA TYR A 13 4.38 22.82 2.25
C TYR A 13 4.87 24.27 2.44
N GLU A 14 5.07 24.71 3.68
CA GLU A 14 5.66 26.01 3.99
C GLU A 14 7.12 26.14 3.51
N LYS A 15 7.85 25.03 3.46
CA LYS A 15 9.26 25.00 3.00
C LYS A 15 9.39 24.97 1.48
N TYR A 16 8.56 24.20 0.80
CA TYR A 16 8.72 23.92 -0.64
C TYR A 16 7.61 24.52 -1.53
N GLY A 17 6.50 24.94 -0.94
CA GLY A 17 5.35 25.50 -1.66
C GLY A 17 4.73 24.52 -2.64
N ASP A 18 4.23 25.05 -3.76
CA ASP A 18 3.57 24.25 -4.80
C ASP A 18 4.53 23.27 -5.53
N LYS A 19 5.86 23.41 -5.38
CA LYS A 19 6.83 22.45 -5.94
C LYS A 19 6.60 21.01 -5.47
N LEU A 20 6.12 20.81 -4.24
CA LEU A 20 5.76 19.48 -3.74
C LEU A 20 4.79 18.74 -4.67
N ILE A 21 3.90 19.49 -5.33
CA ILE A 21 2.89 18.97 -6.24
C ILE A 21 3.42 19.02 -7.68
N LEU A 22 3.96 20.17 -8.08
CA LEU A 22 4.30 20.46 -9.47
C LEU A 22 5.46 19.60 -10.00
N ASP A 23 6.44 19.25 -9.16
CA ASP A 23 7.60 18.46 -9.59
C ASP A 23 7.24 17.05 -10.07
N ASN A 24 6.11 16.52 -9.58
CA ASN A 24 5.58 15.20 -9.96
C ASN A 24 4.30 15.28 -10.81
N TYR A 25 3.91 16.47 -11.27
CA TYR A 25 2.68 16.66 -12.04
C TYR A 25 2.79 16.06 -13.44
N ILE A 26 1.75 15.34 -13.86
CA ILE A 26 1.69 14.65 -15.15
C ILE A 26 0.63 15.33 -16.01
N LEU A 27 1.08 15.92 -17.13
CA LEU A 27 0.19 16.47 -18.15
C LEU A 27 -0.64 15.35 -18.78
N LYS A 28 -1.94 15.55 -18.95
CA LYS A 28 -2.82 14.58 -19.62
C LYS A 28 -2.55 14.58 -21.13
N ASP A 29 -2.77 13.44 -21.78
CA ASP A 29 -2.73 13.35 -23.24
C ASP A 29 -3.60 14.44 -23.89
N GLY A 30 -3.08 15.07 -24.94
CA GLY A 30 -3.80 16.14 -25.63
C GLY A 30 -2.92 17.06 -26.48
N LEU A 31 -3.59 17.99 -27.15
CA LEU A 31 -2.99 19.09 -27.90
C LEU A 31 -2.86 20.28 -26.95
N TYR A 32 -1.64 20.74 -26.72
CA TYR A 32 -1.29 21.88 -25.90
C TYR A 32 -0.92 23.03 -26.82
N VAL A 33 -1.59 24.16 -26.66
CA VAL A 33 -1.38 25.34 -27.49
C VAL A 33 -0.90 26.48 -26.62
N LYS A 34 0.28 27.01 -26.92
CA LYS A 34 0.80 28.23 -26.31
C LYS A 34 0.50 29.41 -27.22
N VAL A 35 -0.12 30.45 -26.70
CA VAL A 35 -0.52 31.64 -27.45
C VAL A 35 0.21 32.86 -26.90
N ASP A 36 1.06 33.47 -27.72
CA ASP A 36 1.71 34.75 -27.41
C ASP A 36 1.48 35.74 -28.56
N ASN A 37 1.00 36.94 -28.25
CA ASN A 37 0.71 37.99 -29.23
C ASN A 37 -0.07 37.51 -30.49
N GLU A 38 -1.11 36.70 -30.28
CA GLU A 38 -1.94 36.08 -31.33
C GLU A 38 -1.23 35.02 -32.21
N ILE A 39 0.00 34.65 -31.86
CA ILE A 39 0.74 33.53 -32.48
C ILE A 39 0.50 32.28 -31.64
N ALA A 40 0.08 31.19 -32.29
CA ALA A 40 -0.13 29.90 -31.66
C ALA A 40 1.01 28.93 -31.99
N GLU A 41 1.64 28.39 -30.96
CA GLU A 41 2.56 27.26 -31.02
C GLU A 41 1.87 25.99 -30.52
N TYR A 42 2.10 24.88 -31.21
CA TYR A 42 1.35 23.64 -31.02
C TYR A 42 2.26 22.52 -30.52
N PHE A 43 1.79 21.80 -29.51
CA PHE A 43 2.51 20.72 -28.89
C PHE A 43 1.57 19.55 -28.60
N ILE A 44 2.07 18.34 -28.71
CA ILE A 44 1.34 17.12 -28.44
C ILE A 44 1.93 16.46 -27.20
N VAL A 45 1.07 16.13 -26.24
CA VAL A 45 1.40 15.33 -25.06
C VAL A 45 0.89 13.91 -25.26
N ILE A 46 1.78 12.93 -25.17
CA ILE A 46 1.45 11.50 -25.17
C ILE A 46 2.20 10.82 -24.04
N ASN A 47 1.48 10.34 -23.03
CA ASN A 47 2.08 9.59 -21.92
C ASN A 47 2.34 8.12 -22.34
N ASP A 48 3.59 7.79 -22.66
CA ASP A 48 4.03 6.41 -22.84
C ASP A 48 4.44 5.79 -21.50
N LYS A 49 3.81 4.67 -21.13
CA LYS A 49 4.14 3.92 -19.91
C LYS A 49 5.55 3.32 -19.93
N LYS A 50 6.20 3.23 -21.09
CA LYS A 50 7.58 2.73 -21.25
C LYS A 50 8.63 3.83 -21.13
N GLU A 51 8.25 5.10 -21.23
CA GLU A 51 9.17 6.22 -21.07
C GLU A 51 9.43 6.49 -19.59
N SER A 52 10.70 6.63 -19.23
CA SER A 52 11.14 6.83 -17.85
C SER A 52 11.12 8.30 -17.44
N ASN A 53 11.25 9.22 -18.40
CA ASN A 53 11.20 10.65 -18.15
C ASN A 53 9.88 11.25 -18.65
N ASN A 54 8.98 11.58 -17.71
CA ASN A 54 7.69 12.20 -18.02
C ASN A 54 7.82 13.48 -18.85
N ARG A 55 8.95 14.20 -18.82
CA ARG A 55 9.16 15.42 -19.62
C ARG A 55 9.34 15.17 -21.12
N HIS A 56 9.61 13.94 -21.53
CA HIS A 56 9.74 13.56 -22.95
C HIS A 56 8.39 13.36 -23.64
N CYS A 57 7.28 13.41 -22.89
CA CYS A 57 5.93 13.24 -23.44
C CYS A 57 5.47 14.44 -24.29
N LEU A 58 6.06 15.61 -24.09
CA LEU A 58 5.72 16.86 -24.79
C LEU A 58 6.58 17.02 -26.05
N LYS A 59 5.93 17.08 -27.20
CA LYS A 59 6.58 17.21 -28.51
C LYS A 59 5.95 18.33 -29.33
N ASP A 60 6.70 18.95 -30.24
CA ASP A 60 6.11 19.79 -31.29
C ASP A 60 5.40 18.92 -32.37
N LEU A 61 4.83 19.56 -33.40
CA LEU A 61 4.11 18.85 -34.46
C LEU A 61 5.06 18.03 -35.36
N GLU A 62 6.34 18.40 -35.41
CA GLU A 62 7.39 17.67 -36.12
C GLU A 62 7.91 16.46 -35.31
N GLY A 63 7.51 16.33 -34.04
CA GLY A 63 7.85 15.22 -33.16
C GLY A 63 9.12 15.43 -32.33
N ASN A 64 9.71 16.63 -32.32
CA ASN A 64 10.85 16.96 -31.49
C ASN A 64 10.42 17.12 -30.03
N ILE A 65 11.21 16.60 -29.10
CA ILE A 65 10.94 16.69 -27.67
C ILE A 65 11.15 18.14 -27.19
N ARG A 66 10.16 18.70 -26.49
CA ARG A 66 10.16 20.08 -25.97
C ARG A 66 10.12 20.13 -24.45
N SER A 67 11.02 19.40 -23.80
CA SER A 67 11.10 19.34 -22.33
C SER A 67 11.39 20.72 -21.69
N ASP A 68 11.96 21.67 -22.44
CA ASP A 68 12.17 23.05 -22.05
C ASP A 68 10.87 23.79 -21.68
N LEU A 69 9.74 23.40 -22.28
CA LEU A 69 8.43 24.01 -22.05
C LEU A 69 7.55 23.21 -21.09
N TYR A 70 7.99 22.01 -20.66
CA TYR A 70 7.15 21.13 -19.85
C TYR A 70 6.71 21.80 -18.55
N ASP A 71 7.66 22.35 -17.79
CA ASP A 71 7.38 23.00 -16.51
C ASP A 71 6.53 24.28 -16.70
N TRP A 72 6.67 24.97 -17.84
CA TRP A 72 5.84 26.13 -18.20
C TRP A 72 4.36 25.74 -18.34
N PHE A 73 4.07 24.61 -18.98
CA PHE A 73 2.72 24.06 -19.11
C PHE A 73 2.19 23.52 -17.78
N VAL A 74 3.00 22.76 -17.03
CA VAL A 74 2.61 22.16 -15.74
C VAL A 74 2.05 23.22 -14.78
N MET A 75 2.77 24.33 -14.60
CA MET A 75 2.33 25.39 -13.70
C MET A 75 0.97 25.97 -14.13
N ARG A 76 0.81 26.25 -15.42
CA ARG A 76 -0.42 26.87 -15.95
C ARG A 76 -1.59 25.89 -16.00
N ASP A 77 -1.33 24.60 -16.23
CA ASP A 77 -2.33 23.54 -16.20
C ASP A 77 -2.93 23.41 -14.81
N TYR A 78 -2.07 23.36 -13.78
CA TYR A 78 -2.48 23.21 -12.39
C TYR A 78 -3.38 24.34 -11.88
N TYR A 79 -3.09 25.60 -12.22
CA TYR A 79 -3.93 26.76 -11.82
C TYR A 79 -5.13 27.02 -12.75
N SER A 80 -5.30 26.20 -13.78
CA SER A 80 -6.39 26.35 -14.74
C SER A 80 -7.41 25.23 -14.66
N GLU A 81 -7.03 24.04 -14.19
CA GLU A 81 -7.92 22.89 -14.10
C GLU A 81 -8.99 23.09 -12.99
N TRP A 82 -10.23 22.72 -13.28
CA TRP A 82 -11.32 22.65 -12.29
C TRP A 82 -11.06 21.64 -11.17
N LEU A 83 -11.74 21.77 -10.03
CA LEU A 83 -11.58 20.81 -8.92
C LEU A 83 -12.15 19.43 -9.24
N ASN A 84 -13.36 19.40 -9.81
CA ASN A 84 -14.04 18.21 -10.31
C ASN A 84 -15.27 18.62 -11.14
N ALA A 85 -15.92 17.66 -11.80
CA ALA A 85 -17.06 17.92 -12.68
C ALA A 85 -18.28 18.58 -11.99
N ASN A 86 -18.46 18.41 -10.67
CA ASN A 86 -19.52 19.10 -9.91
C ASN A 86 -19.15 20.55 -9.56
N LYS A 87 -17.86 20.89 -9.67
CA LYS A 87 -17.33 22.25 -9.47
C LYS A 87 -17.08 22.97 -10.77
N ALA A 88 -17.65 22.51 -11.89
CA ALA A 88 -17.52 23.19 -13.17
C ALA A 88 -17.87 24.67 -13.06
N PHE A 89 -17.10 25.53 -13.72
CA PHE A 89 -17.34 26.97 -13.67
C PHE A 89 -18.66 27.33 -14.34
N TYR A 90 -18.95 26.75 -15.51
CA TYR A 90 -20.17 26.99 -16.28
C TYR A 90 -20.68 25.72 -16.98
N ASP A 91 -20.20 25.46 -18.20
CA ASP A 91 -20.54 24.27 -18.98
C ASP A 91 -19.62 23.11 -18.55
N LYS A 92 -20.17 21.91 -18.34
CA LYS A 92 -19.37 20.74 -17.93
C LYS A 92 -18.41 20.24 -19.01
N LYS A 93 -18.52 20.73 -20.25
CA LYS A 93 -17.58 20.45 -21.35
C LYS A 93 -16.34 21.35 -21.34
N ILE A 94 -16.38 22.45 -20.57
CA ILE A 94 -15.29 23.41 -20.43
C ILE A 94 -14.67 23.22 -19.04
N HIS A 95 -13.43 22.74 -19.00
CA HIS A 95 -12.77 22.26 -17.78
C HIS A 95 -11.79 23.25 -17.15
N ASN A 96 -11.62 24.44 -17.75
CA ASN A 96 -10.80 25.51 -17.17
C ASN A 96 -11.59 26.43 -16.23
N ILE A 97 -10.87 27.14 -15.36
CA ILE A 97 -11.44 28.03 -14.32
C ILE A 97 -11.09 29.50 -14.49
N ASN A 98 -10.21 29.84 -15.42
CA ASN A 98 -9.72 31.20 -15.68
C ASN A 98 -9.77 31.51 -17.19
N TYR A 99 -9.65 32.79 -17.56
CA TYR A 99 -9.72 33.23 -18.96
C TYR A 99 -8.39 33.11 -19.71
N LEU A 100 -7.29 32.81 -19.00
CA LEU A 100 -5.96 32.63 -19.55
C LEU A 100 -5.77 31.23 -20.14
N SER A 101 -6.83 30.43 -20.15
CA SER A 101 -6.81 29.08 -20.67
C SER A 101 -8.18 28.68 -21.25
N LEU A 102 -8.19 27.64 -22.09
CA LEU A 102 -9.40 26.91 -22.48
C LEU A 102 -9.11 25.42 -22.52
N PHE A 103 -9.80 24.63 -21.68
CA PHE A 103 -9.64 23.18 -21.63
C PHE A 103 -10.92 22.48 -22.05
N VAL A 104 -10.85 21.70 -23.12
CA VAL A 104 -11.99 21.02 -23.73
C VAL A 104 -11.57 19.66 -24.25
N LYS A 105 -12.49 18.70 -24.36
CA LYS A 105 -12.16 17.39 -24.95
C LYS A 105 -12.17 17.47 -26.48
N VAL A 106 -11.31 16.69 -27.14
CA VAL A 106 -11.32 16.56 -28.61
C VAL A 106 -12.72 16.11 -29.10
N ASP A 107 -13.32 15.14 -28.40
CA ASP A 107 -14.68 14.64 -28.69
C ASP A 107 -15.77 15.72 -28.63
N SER A 108 -15.53 16.84 -27.95
CA SER A 108 -16.48 17.95 -27.91
C SER A 108 -16.63 18.68 -29.25
N PHE A 109 -15.79 18.39 -30.25
CA PHE A 109 -15.89 18.97 -31.59
C PHE A 109 -16.36 17.95 -32.65
N PHE A 110 -16.05 16.67 -32.46
CA PHE A 110 -16.19 15.64 -33.51
C PHE A 110 -17.12 14.48 -33.15
N SER A 111 -17.77 14.51 -31.98
CA SER A 111 -18.70 13.45 -31.56
C SER A 111 -19.98 13.42 -32.39
N ASP A 112 -20.42 12.22 -32.79
CA ASP A 112 -21.72 11.99 -33.44
C ASP A 112 -22.92 12.33 -32.54
N SER A 113 -22.72 12.26 -31.22
CA SER A 113 -23.71 12.58 -30.22
C SER A 113 -23.83 14.10 -30.02
N LYS A 114 -24.95 14.71 -30.45
CA LYS A 114 -25.18 16.17 -30.37
C LYS A 114 -25.04 16.74 -28.95
N ASP A 115 -25.40 15.97 -27.93
CA ASP A 115 -25.30 16.34 -26.52
C ASP A 115 -23.84 16.45 -26.03
N LYS A 116 -22.88 15.81 -26.71
CA LYS A 116 -21.45 15.90 -26.39
C LYS A 116 -20.75 17.08 -27.07
N LEU A 117 -21.32 17.61 -28.15
CA LEU A 117 -20.75 18.73 -28.89
C LEU A 117 -20.78 20.03 -28.07
N LEU A 118 -19.66 20.75 -28.06
CA LEU A 118 -19.53 22.06 -27.43
C LEU A 118 -20.01 23.14 -28.39
N GLN A 119 -20.98 23.94 -27.96
CA GLN A 119 -21.51 25.03 -28.75
C GLN A 119 -20.64 26.28 -28.61
N LYS A 120 -20.42 27.03 -29.71
CA LYS A 120 -19.66 28.30 -29.67
C LYS A 120 -20.26 29.31 -28.70
N GLU A 121 -21.59 29.33 -28.56
CA GLU A 121 -22.27 30.20 -27.59
C GLU A 121 -21.93 29.80 -26.13
N SER A 122 -21.68 28.51 -25.84
CA SER A 122 -21.20 28.08 -24.51
C SER A 122 -19.83 28.69 -24.19
N ILE A 123 -18.92 28.73 -25.17
CA ILE A 123 -17.59 29.35 -25.01
C ILE A 123 -17.74 30.85 -24.75
N LYS A 124 -18.55 31.55 -25.55
CA LYS A 124 -18.83 32.97 -25.38
C LYS A 124 -19.43 33.28 -24.01
N GLN A 125 -20.42 32.51 -23.58
CA GLN A 125 -21.04 32.68 -22.28
C GLN A 125 -20.08 32.35 -21.13
N HIS A 126 -19.18 31.38 -21.31
CA HIS A 126 -18.11 31.08 -20.35
C HIS A 126 -17.20 32.30 -20.12
N TYR A 127 -16.65 32.90 -21.19
CA TYR A 127 -15.81 34.11 -21.08
C TYR A 127 -16.59 35.32 -20.54
N LYS A 128 -17.86 35.49 -20.94
CA LYS A 128 -18.74 36.53 -20.38
C LYS A 128 -18.94 36.36 -18.87
N ASN A 129 -19.04 35.12 -18.39
CA ASN A 129 -19.14 34.84 -16.95
C ASN A 129 -17.81 35.14 -16.22
N LEU A 130 -16.65 34.87 -16.83
CA LEU A 130 -15.32 35.20 -16.26
C LEU A 130 -15.05 36.72 -16.17
N CYS A 131 -15.70 37.53 -17.02
CA CYS A 131 -15.57 38.99 -16.98
C CYS A 131 -16.00 39.60 -15.64
N ASN A 132 -17.07 39.08 -15.01
CA ASN A 132 -17.69 39.75 -13.87
C ASN A 132 -18.27 38.83 -12.79
N TYR A 133 -18.29 37.50 -13.01
CA TYR A 133 -18.82 36.52 -12.06
C TYR A 133 -20.29 36.76 -11.65
N LYS A 134 -21.06 37.56 -12.39
CA LYS A 134 -22.46 37.91 -12.05
C LYS A 134 -23.43 36.72 -12.04
N LYS A 135 -23.04 35.61 -12.64
CA LYS A 135 -23.82 34.36 -12.61
C LYS A 135 -23.93 33.73 -11.20
N PHE A 136 -23.12 34.18 -10.25
CA PHE A 136 -23.14 33.73 -8.86
C PHE A 136 -24.00 34.69 -8.06
N GLU A 137 -25.24 34.27 -7.78
CA GLU A 137 -26.29 35.10 -7.20
C GLU A 137 -26.58 34.74 -5.74
N LYS A 138 -26.03 33.63 -5.22
CA LYS A 138 -26.26 33.26 -3.82
C LYS A 138 -25.61 34.31 -2.90
N PRO A 139 -26.25 34.71 -1.79
CA PRO A 139 -25.70 35.71 -0.87
C PRO A 139 -24.25 35.43 -0.43
N LYS A 140 -23.92 34.16 -0.15
CA LYS A 140 -22.58 33.73 0.25
C LYS A 140 -21.55 33.78 -0.87
N GLU A 141 -21.96 33.57 -2.13
CA GLU A 141 -21.08 33.74 -3.28
C GLU A 141 -20.75 35.22 -3.50
N ILE A 142 -21.77 36.09 -3.42
CA ILE A 142 -21.60 37.54 -3.54
C ILE A 142 -20.67 38.06 -2.44
N GLU A 143 -20.88 37.63 -1.19
CA GLU A 143 -20.02 37.97 -0.05
C GLU A 143 -18.55 37.56 -0.32
N SER A 144 -18.31 36.35 -0.83
CA SER A 144 -16.98 35.85 -1.19
C SER A 144 -16.37 36.56 -2.40
N LEU A 145 -17.16 37.08 -3.33
CA LEU A 145 -16.66 37.83 -4.50
C LEU A 145 -16.30 39.28 -4.18
N ASN A 146 -16.86 39.85 -3.10
CA ASN A 146 -16.62 41.25 -2.73
C ASN A 146 -15.14 41.55 -2.42
N GLN A 147 -14.39 40.59 -1.90
CA GLN A 147 -12.94 40.72 -1.69
C GLN A 147 -12.15 40.92 -3.00
N PHE A 148 -12.69 40.49 -4.15
CA PHE A 148 -12.07 40.67 -5.47
C PHE A 148 -12.68 41.82 -6.28
N GLN A 149 -13.56 42.63 -5.68
CA GLN A 149 -14.39 43.57 -6.43
C GLN A 149 -13.57 44.59 -7.23
N ASN A 150 -12.47 45.09 -6.67
CA ASN A 150 -11.58 46.04 -7.35
C ASN A 150 -10.95 45.42 -8.61
N TYR A 151 -10.47 44.18 -8.47
CA TYR A 151 -9.86 43.43 -9.58
C TYR A 151 -10.89 43.04 -10.66
N LEU A 152 -12.09 42.60 -10.27
CA LEU A 152 -13.19 42.28 -11.21
C LEU A 152 -13.74 43.52 -11.95
N LYS A 153 -13.55 44.72 -11.39
CA LYS A 153 -13.93 45.99 -12.02
C LYS A 153 -12.84 46.58 -12.90
N ASP A 154 -11.62 46.04 -12.88
CA ASP A 154 -10.51 46.56 -13.68
C ASP A 154 -10.82 46.50 -15.19
N ARG A 155 -10.72 47.66 -15.83
CA ARG A 155 -10.92 47.81 -17.27
C ARG A 155 -9.83 47.10 -18.08
N LYS A 156 -8.58 47.04 -17.58
CA LYS A 156 -7.48 46.34 -18.26
C LYS A 156 -7.76 44.85 -18.32
N ARG A 157 -8.04 44.22 -17.17
CA ARG A 157 -8.49 42.82 -17.09
C ARG A 157 -9.66 42.51 -18.04
N ARG A 158 -10.69 43.35 -18.08
CA ARG A 158 -11.85 43.14 -18.98
C ARG A 158 -11.48 43.21 -20.46
N LYS A 159 -10.66 44.18 -20.86
CA LYS A 159 -10.15 44.25 -22.25
C LYS A 159 -9.34 43.01 -22.60
N ASP A 160 -8.56 42.52 -21.64
CA ASP A 160 -7.76 41.32 -21.81
C ASP A 160 -8.63 40.08 -22.04
N ILE A 161 -9.62 39.83 -21.18
CA ILE A 161 -10.59 38.72 -21.36
C ILE A 161 -11.25 38.76 -22.74
N ILE A 162 -11.65 39.95 -23.21
CA ILE A 162 -12.29 40.11 -24.52
C ILE A 162 -11.32 39.78 -25.66
N SER A 163 -10.06 40.21 -25.57
CA SER A 163 -9.02 39.87 -26.55
C SER A 163 -8.81 38.35 -26.63
N LYS A 164 -8.73 37.68 -25.48
CA LYS A 164 -8.47 36.24 -25.38
C LYS A 164 -9.66 35.44 -25.93
N TYR A 165 -10.89 35.85 -25.57
CA TYR A 165 -12.10 35.29 -26.17
C TYR A 165 -12.12 35.45 -27.70
N ARG A 166 -11.75 36.63 -28.24
CA ARG A 166 -11.73 36.85 -29.69
C ARG A 166 -10.77 35.91 -30.39
N PHE A 167 -9.59 35.69 -29.81
CA PHE A 167 -8.63 34.71 -30.32
C PHE A 167 -9.25 33.30 -30.34
N ILE A 168 -9.85 32.85 -29.24
CA ILE A 168 -10.51 31.54 -29.17
C ILE A 168 -11.63 31.43 -30.21
N ALA A 169 -12.54 32.40 -30.25
CA ALA A 169 -13.70 32.36 -31.14
C ALA A 169 -13.31 32.32 -32.63
N LYS A 170 -12.17 32.93 -32.98
CA LYS A 170 -11.61 32.91 -34.33
C LYS A 170 -10.94 31.58 -34.68
N ASN A 171 -10.16 31.01 -33.76
CA ASN A 171 -9.22 29.92 -34.09
C ASN A 171 -9.63 28.53 -33.57
N ILE A 172 -10.68 28.39 -32.75
CA ILE A 172 -10.96 27.12 -32.06
C ILE A 172 -11.27 25.95 -33.00
N ASP A 173 -11.94 26.20 -34.13
CA ASP A 173 -12.26 25.13 -35.09
C ASP A 173 -10.98 24.65 -35.80
N ASP A 174 -10.09 25.57 -36.17
CA ASP A 174 -8.81 25.23 -36.80
C ASP A 174 -7.90 24.46 -35.82
N ILE A 175 -7.83 24.89 -34.56
CA ILE A 175 -7.12 24.18 -33.50
C ILE A 175 -7.69 22.76 -33.30
N ALA A 176 -9.02 22.62 -33.34
CA ALA A 176 -9.66 21.31 -33.26
C ALA A 176 -9.32 20.41 -34.46
N ASN A 177 -9.29 20.97 -35.67
CA ASN A 177 -8.87 20.25 -36.87
C ASN A 177 -7.40 19.80 -36.78
N ILE A 178 -6.49 20.67 -36.31
CA ILE A 178 -5.09 20.29 -36.05
C ILE A 178 -5.00 19.12 -35.07
N ALA A 179 -5.80 19.12 -33.99
CA ALA A 179 -5.85 18.00 -33.05
C ALA A 179 -6.30 16.70 -33.75
N LYS A 180 -7.32 16.78 -34.60
CA LYS A 180 -7.84 15.63 -35.35
C LYS A 180 -6.83 15.10 -36.36
N ASP A 181 -6.20 15.97 -37.13
CA ASP A 181 -5.24 15.62 -38.19
C ASP A 181 -3.99 14.95 -37.61
N ASN A 182 -3.57 15.38 -36.41
CA ASN A 182 -2.47 14.77 -35.66
C ASN A 182 -2.91 13.61 -34.76
N GLN A 183 -4.16 13.12 -34.91
CA GLN A 183 -4.71 11.98 -34.17
C GLN A 183 -4.61 12.13 -32.63
N VAL A 184 -4.66 13.37 -32.15
CA VAL A 184 -4.60 13.69 -30.73
C VAL A 184 -5.83 13.11 -30.02
N LYS A 185 -5.59 12.51 -28.87
CA LYS A 185 -6.64 11.96 -28.01
C LYS A 185 -6.89 12.86 -26.81
N ASN A 186 -8.08 12.73 -26.23
CA ASN A 186 -8.46 13.29 -24.92
C ASN A 186 -8.68 14.81 -24.90
N TYR A 187 -7.65 15.65 -24.82
CA TYR A 187 -7.81 17.10 -24.59
C TYR A 187 -7.28 18.00 -25.71
N ILE A 188 -7.90 19.18 -25.83
CA ILE A 188 -7.31 20.39 -26.39
C ILE A 188 -7.19 21.37 -25.21
N LYS A 189 -5.98 21.84 -24.93
CA LYS A 189 -5.67 22.80 -23.87
C LYS A 189 -4.94 23.99 -24.45
N ILE A 190 -5.56 25.17 -24.40
CA ILE A 190 -5.01 26.42 -24.90
C ILE A 190 -4.58 27.27 -23.71
N PHE A 191 -3.41 27.92 -23.81
CA PHE A 191 -2.79 28.74 -22.77
C PHE A 191 -2.31 30.06 -23.37
N PHE A 192 -2.62 31.18 -22.71
CA PHE A 192 -2.12 32.49 -23.11
C PHE A 192 -0.87 32.86 -22.31
N GLU A 193 0.14 33.42 -22.97
CA GLU A 193 1.34 33.93 -22.30
C GLU A 193 0.96 35.06 -21.34
N ALA A 194 1.30 34.85 -20.07
CA ALA A 194 1.03 35.73 -18.95
C ALA A 194 1.89 35.28 -17.75
N PRO A 195 2.22 36.20 -16.82
CA PRO A 195 2.88 35.86 -15.57
C PRO A 195 2.07 34.83 -14.77
N ILE A 196 2.76 33.93 -14.07
CA ILE A 196 2.10 32.84 -13.33
C ILE A 196 1.25 33.37 -12.16
N GLU A 197 1.60 34.54 -11.62
CA GLU A 197 0.87 35.24 -10.58
C GLU A 197 -0.55 35.60 -11.05
N GLN A 198 -0.73 35.90 -12.34
CA GLN A 198 -2.03 36.20 -12.91
C GLN A 198 -2.93 34.94 -12.97
N TYR A 199 -2.35 33.78 -13.31
CA TYR A 199 -3.05 32.49 -13.23
C TYR A 199 -3.46 32.16 -11.79
N GLN A 200 -2.55 32.35 -10.83
CA GLN A 200 -2.82 32.13 -9.41
C GLN A 200 -3.94 33.06 -8.90
N GLN A 201 -3.89 34.34 -9.28
CA GLN A 201 -4.91 35.32 -8.91
C GLN A 201 -6.28 34.93 -9.48
N GLU A 202 -6.39 34.58 -10.76
CA GLU A 202 -7.66 34.11 -11.33
C GLU A 202 -8.17 32.83 -10.67
N SER A 203 -7.26 31.89 -10.38
CA SER A 203 -7.58 30.64 -9.69
C SER A 203 -8.15 30.90 -8.29
N SER A 204 -7.63 31.90 -7.56
CA SER A 204 -8.12 32.26 -6.22
C SER A 204 -9.59 32.73 -6.22
N ILE A 205 -10.03 33.44 -7.27
CA ILE A 205 -11.43 33.88 -7.41
C ILE A 205 -12.36 32.68 -7.56
N TYR A 206 -11.93 31.69 -8.35
CA TYR A 206 -12.67 30.45 -8.50
C TYR A 206 -12.72 29.65 -7.19
N TYR A 207 -11.58 29.50 -6.49
CA TYR A 207 -11.52 28.76 -5.23
C TYR A 207 -12.35 29.42 -4.13
N SER A 208 -12.42 30.75 -4.07
CA SER A 208 -13.25 31.45 -3.07
C SER A 208 -14.74 31.09 -3.17
N ILE A 209 -15.19 30.61 -4.33
CA ILE A 209 -16.58 30.18 -4.56
C ILE A 209 -16.72 28.65 -4.46
N LYS A 210 -15.72 27.90 -4.94
CA LYS A 210 -15.87 26.47 -5.25
C LYS A 210 -15.11 25.51 -4.34
N ILE A 211 -14.25 25.99 -3.44
CA ILE A 211 -13.41 25.11 -2.60
C ILE A 211 -14.22 24.28 -1.59
N PHE A 212 -15.30 24.85 -1.04
CA PHE A 212 -16.19 24.15 -0.12
C PHE A 212 -17.18 23.23 -0.86
N ASN A 213 -17.76 22.26 -0.15
CA ASN A 213 -18.74 21.33 -0.69
C ASN A 213 -19.95 22.04 -1.34
N ASP A 214 -20.57 22.95 -0.60
CA ASP A 214 -21.47 23.99 -1.11
C ASP A 214 -21.29 25.22 -0.24
N ILE A 215 -20.94 26.34 -0.88
CA ILE A 215 -20.75 27.64 -0.22
C ILE A 215 -22.04 28.17 0.43
N GLY A 216 -23.21 27.65 0.04
CA GLY A 216 -24.47 27.96 0.69
C GLY A 216 -24.52 27.56 2.17
N TYR A 217 -23.67 26.63 2.59
CA TYR A 217 -23.52 26.24 4.01
C TYR A 217 -22.42 27.01 4.74
N SER A 218 -21.74 27.95 4.08
CA SER A 218 -20.63 28.70 4.67
C SER A 218 -21.09 29.79 5.64
N GLN A 219 -20.28 30.05 6.66
CA GLN A 219 -20.50 31.08 7.68
C GLN A 219 -19.29 31.99 7.80
N LYS A 220 -19.53 33.27 8.07
CA LYS A 220 -18.47 34.23 8.37
C LYS A 220 -18.42 34.45 9.87
N ILE A 221 -17.28 34.16 10.48
CA ILE A 221 -17.03 34.30 11.93
C ILE A 221 -15.66 34.97 12.06
N ASP A 222 -15.59 36.09 12.80
CA ASP A 222 -14.34 36.83 13.03
C ASP A 222 -13.51 37.10 11.77
N ASN A 223 -14.19 37.56 10.71
CA ASN A 223 -13.65 37.80 9.37
C ASN A 223 -13.16 36.57 8.57
N LEU A 224 -13.23 35.37 9.14
CA LEU A 224 -12.89 34.12 8.44
C LEU A 224 -14.15 33.46 7.87
N ILE A 225 -14.01 32.88 6.67
CA ILE A 225 -15.08 32.09 6.04
C ILE A 225 -14.88 30.63 6.41
N TYR A 226 -15.84 30.09 7.14
CA TYR A 226 -15.95 28.68 7.48
C TYR A 226 -16.91 27.99 6.51
N GLY A 227 -16.57 26.78 6.07
CA GLY A 227 -17.44 25.98 5.23
C GLY A 227 -17.15 24.49 5.37
N LEU A 228 -18.06 23.68 4.84
CA LEU A 228 -17.87 22.24 4.79
C LEU A 228 -16.81 21.89 3.73
N SER A 229 -15.79 21.12 4.11
CA SER A 229 -14.79 20.61 3.15
C SER A 229 -15.43 19.77 2.05
N ASP A 230 -14.96 19.89 0.81
CA ASP A 230 -15.36 19.00 -0.29
C ASP A 230 -14.64 17.64 -0.23
N SER A 231 -13.59 17.53 0.58
CA SER A 231 -12.81 16.30 0.75
C SER A 231 -13.40 15.42 1.86
N ASN A 232 -13.60 14.13 1.56
CA ASN A 232 -14.09 13.09 2.49
C ASN A 232 -15.46 13.35 3.13
N MET A 233 -16.19 14.36 2.70
CA MET A 233 -17.56 14.65 3.13
C MET A 233 -18.33 15.34 2.00
N GLY A 234 -19.63 15.06 1.90
CA GLY A 234 -20.50 15.75 0.96
C GLY A 234 -21.95 15.72 1.41
N LEU A 235 -22.54 16.90 1.57
CA LEU A 235 -23.97 17.00 1.84
C LEU A 235 -24.72 16.95 0.52
N ASN A 236 -25.58 15.97 0.37
CA ASN A 236 -26.47 15.81 -0.77
C ASN A 236 -27.87 15.53 -0.24
N ALA A 237 -28.89 16.12 -0.87
CA ALA A 237 -30.29 15.83 -0.59
C ALA A 237 -30.62 14.32 -0.62
N LYS A 238 -29.89 13.53 -1.43
CA LYS A 238 -30.03 12.06 -1.51
C LYS A 238 -29.43 11.30 -0.31
N LYS A 239 -28.57 11.94 0.49
CA LYS A 239 -27.92 11.35 1.67
C LYS A 239 -28.20 12.20 2.92
N PRO A 240 -29.47 12.36 3.31
CA PRO A 240 -29.87 13.25 4.40
C PRO A 240 -29.33 12.85 5.77
N PHE A 241 -28.91 11.59 5.95
CA PHE A 241 -28.32 11.06 7.18
C PHE A 241 -26.90 11.57 7.46
N LEU A 242 -26.22 12.16 6.47
CA LEU A 242 -24.91 12.80 6.66
C LEU A 242 -25.02 14.19 7.29
N ALA A 243 -26.22 14.77 7.35
CA ALA A 243 -26.46 16.07 7.95
C ALA A 243 -26.84 15.94 9.43
N HIS A 244 -26.35 16.83 10.28
CA HIS A 244 -26.74 16.94 11.69
C HIS A 244 -28.09 17.67 11.85
N LYS A 245 -29.20 17.00 11.48
CA LYS A 245 -30.54 17.61 11.44
C LYS A 245 -31.05 18.17 12.78
N ASN A 246 -30.55 17.66 13.90
CA ASN A 246 -30.96 18.06 15.25
C ASN A 246 -30.11 19.22 15.82
N ARG A 247 -29.11 19.71 15.07
CA ARG A 247 -28.27 20.85 15.48
C ARG A 247 -28.68 22.11 14.73
N LYS A 248 -28.37 23.27 15.32
CA LYS A 248 -28.55 24.59 14.66
C LYS A 248 -27.81 24.66 13.31
N LEU A 249 -26.64 24.02 13.22
CA LEU A 249 -25.89 23.84 11.98
C LEU A 249 -25.96 22.38 11.55
N GLN A 250 -26.46 22.18 10.33
CA GLN A 250 -26.58 20.84 9.74
C GLN A 250 -25.24 20.29 9.21
N THR A 251 -24.24 21.14 9.05
CA THR A 251 -22.88 20.76 8.65
C THR A 251 -22.18 19.99 9.77
N PRO A 252 -21.67 18.78 9.51
CA PRO A 252 -21.02 17.97 10.55
C PRO A 252 -19.78 18.62 11.16
N PHE A 253 -18.99 19.27 10.31
CA PHE A 253 -17.81 20.06 10.66
C PHE A 253 -17.65 21.20 9.66
N MET A 254 -16.82 22.19 10.01
CA MET A 254 -16.46 23.29 9.12
C MET A 254 -14.97 23.60 9.28
N ILE A 255 -14.35 24.04 8.19
CA ILE A 255 -12.95 24.46 8.13
C ILE A 255 -12.88 25.83 7.44
N THR A 256 -11.78 26.56 7.64
CA THR A 256 -11.56 27.83 6.93
C THR A 256 -11.29 27.58 5.44
N ASP A 257 -11.42 28.60 4.61
CA ASP A 257 -11.06 28.56 3.19
C ASP A 257 -9.57 28.24 2.96
N THR A 258 -8.70 28.78 3.82
CA THR A 258 -7.26 28.52 3.84
C THR A 258 -6.99 27.04 4.14
N GLN A 259 -7.66 26.49 5.15
CA GLN A 259 -7.58 25.06 5.47
C GLN A 259 -8.14 24.20 4.34
N ALA A 260 -9.25 24.59 3.71
CA ALA A 260 -9.84 23.86 2.60
C ALA A 260 -8.91 23.82 1.37
N LEU A 261 -8.20 24.92 1.11
CA LEU A 261 -7.18 24.96 0.07
C LEU A 261 -5.97 24.07 0.42
N LEU A 262 -5.52 24.08 1.68
CA LEU A 262 -4.46 23.19 2.14
C LEU A 262 -4.85 21.72 2.01
N VAL A 263 -6.09 21.35 2.36
CA VAL A 263 -6.65 20.00 2.16
C VAL A 263 -6.61 19.62 0.69
N LYS A 264 -7.05 20.50 -0.21
CA LYS A 264 -6.97 20.28 -1.67
C LYS A 264 -5.54 20.01 -2.11
N LYS A 265 -4.59 20.84 -1.68
CA LYS A 265 -3.16 20.70 -2.01
C LYS A 265 -2.59 19.38 -1.48
N PHE A 266 -2.96 18.98 -0.27
CA PHE A 266 -2.59 17.68 0.30
C PHE A 266 -3.09 16.52 -0.56
N PHE A 267 -4.36 16.51 -0.97
CA PHE A 267 -4.88 15.42 -1.82
C PHE A 267 -4.29 15.42 -3.24
N ASP A 268 -3.93 16.59 -3.78
CA ASP A 268 -3.27 16.66 -5.07
C ASP A 268 -1.81 16.21 -4.99
N TRP A 269 -1.09 16.56 -3.92
CA TRP A 269 0.22 15.98 -3.62
C TRP A 269 0.11 14.46 -3.47
N LEU A 270 -0.89 13.99 -2.71
CA LEU A 270 -1.12 12.57 -2.45
C LEU A 270 -1.29 11.80 -3.76
N LYS A 271 -2.20 12.24 -4.65
CA LYS A 271 -2.44 11.64 -5.99
C LYS A 271 -1.17 11.38 -6.80
N LEU A 272 -0.20 12.27 -6.70
CA LEU A 272 1.02 12.25 -7.50
C LEU A 272 2.14 11.40 -6.87
N GLN A 273 1.97 10.88 -5.65
CA GLN A 273 2.96 9.97 -5.06
C GLN A 273 2.96 8.62 -5.80
N ASP A 274 4.14 8.11 -6.17
CA ASP A 274 4.28 6.83 -6.86
C ASP A 274 3.74 5.67 -5.99
N GLY A 275 3.09 4.69 -6.62
CA GLY A 275 2.70 3.43 -6.01
C GLY A 275 3.90 2.56 -5.56
N LYS A 276 5.15 2.85 -5.94
CA LYS A 276 6.35 2.27 -5.28
C LYS A 276 6.45 2.70 -3.82
N TYR A 277 6.20 3.97 -3.53
CA TYR A 277 5.99 4.49 -2.18
C TYR A 277 4.50 4.33 -1.85
N LYS A 278 4.05 3.06 -1.77
CA LYS A 278 2.66 2.70 -1.39
C LYS A 278 2.17 3.45 -0.15
N TYR A 279 3.11 3.94 0.64
CA TYR A 279 2.92 4.82 1.77
C TYR A 279 3.77 6.08 1.56
N PRO A 280 3.16 7.25 1.33
CA PRO A 280 3.85 8.51 1.53
C PRO A 280 4.30 8.55 2.98
N ASN A 281 5.57 8.20 3.20
CA ASN A 281 6.23 8.38 4.47
C ASN A 281 6.79 9.80 4.44
N GLY A 282 6.07 10.75 5.05
CA GLY A 282 6.77 11.89 5.62
C GLY A 282 7.63 11.37 6.76
N ASP A 283 8.67 12.11 7.17
CA ASP A 283 9.51 11.72 8.32
C ASP A 283 8.70 11.45 9.61
N LYS A 284 7.42 11.87 9.65
CA LYS A 284 6.55 11.82 10.81
C LYS A 284 5.19 11.15 10.63
N PHE A 285 4.91 10.47 9.51
CA PHE A 285 3.63 9.75 9.38
C PHE A 285 3.67 8.60 8.37
N PHE A 286 2.75 7.66 8.56
CA PHE A 286 2.41 6.57 7.65
C PHE A 286 1.02 6.81 7.06
N ILE A 287 0.86 6.65 5.75
CA ILE A 287 -0.44 6.69 5.07
C ILE A 287 -0.57 5.48 4.15
N HIS A 288 -1.61 4.68 4.32
CA HIS A 288 -2.04 3.70 3.34
C HIS A 288 -3.32 4.17 2.65
N ARG A 289 -3.35 4.06 1.32
CA ARG A 289 -4.47 4.50 0.48
C ARG A 289 -4.89 3.45 -0.53
N ASP A 290 -6.16 3.54 -0.93
CA ASP A 290 -6.65 2.83 -2.10
C ASP A 290 -6.37 3.64 -3.37
N PHE A 291 -5.67 3.03 -4.32
CA PHE A 291 -5.39 3.61 -5.63
C PHE A 291 -6.54 3.40 -6.63
N LYS A 292 -7.51 2.52 -6.33
CA LYS A 292 -8.63 2.18 -7.22
C LYS A 292 -9.84 3.07 -7.00
N GLU A 293 -10.12 3.45 -5.75
CA GLU A 293 -11.22 4.34 -5.38
C GLU A 293 -10.67 5.70 -4.91
N LYS A 294 -10.97 6.77 -5.67
CA LYS A 294 -10.76 8.20 -5.35
C LYS A 294 -9.90 8.47 -4.10
N ASP A 295 -8.58 8.28 -4.18
CA ASP A 295 -7.59 8.67 -3.17
C ASP A 295 -8.04 8.48 -1.71
N VAL A 296 -8.71 7.37 -1.40
CA VAL A 296 -9.22 7.11 -0.06
C VAL A 296 -8.08 6.68 0.84
N ILE A 297 -7.88 7.38 1.96
CA ILE A 297 -6.97 6.97 3.02
C ILE A 297 -7.65 5.83 3.80
N LEU A 298 -7.06 4.63 3.73
CA LEU A 298 -7.57 3.42 4.38
C LEU A 298 -6.98 3.24 5.79
N ASP A 299 -5.74 3.69 5.99
CA ASP A 299 -5.04 3.59 7.28
C ASP A 299 -4.00 4.72 7.38
N PHE A 300 -3.76 5.18 8.61
CA PHE A 300 -2.88 6.29 8.92
C PHE A 300 -2.28 6.13 10.31
N ASP A 301 -1.03 6.55 10.47
CA ASP A 301 -0.42 6.70 11.80
C ASP A 301 0.55 7.89 11.84
N TYR A 302 0.69 8.50 13.02
CA TYR A 302 1.70 9.52 13.28
C TYR A 302 2.94 8.85 13.86
N LEU A 303 4.08 9.02 13.20
CA LEU A 303 5.33 8.35 13.52
C LEU A 303 6.34 9.37 14.08
N PRO A 304 6.31 9.69 15.38
CA PRO A 304 7.19 10.73 15.94
C PRO A 304 8.68 10.42 15.77
N ILE A 305 9.04 9.14 15.61
CA ILE A 305 10.41 8.65 15.50
C ILE A 305 10.46 7.58 14.41
N LYS A 306 11.46 7.67 13.53
CA LYS A 306 11.80 6.61 12.58
C LYS A 306 12.78 5.64 13.23
N ILE A 307 12.45 4.34 13.25
CA ILE A 307 13.35 3.30 13.76
C ILE A 307 14.01 2.60 12.58
N GLU A 308 15.30 2.87 12.39
CA GLU A 308 16.11 2.17 11.37
C GLU A 308 16.91 1.01 11.99
N LYS A 309 17.37 1.19 13.23
CA LYS A 309 18.14 0.19 13.98
C LYS A 309 17.33 -0.34 15.16
N LEU A 310 17.45 -1.64 15.39
CA LEU A 310 16.90 -2.31 16.56
C LEU A 310 17.64 -1.82 17.82
N GLU A 311 16.90 -1.56 18.89
CA GLU A 311 17.48 -1.18 20.19
C GLU A 311 18.45 -2.26 20.70
N LYS A 312 18.05 -3.52 20.54
CA LYS A 312 18.88 -4.69 20.80
C LYS A 312 18.99 -5.51 19.50
N PRO A 313 20.21 -5.84 19.04
CA PRO A 313 20.36 -6.73 17.90
C PRO A 313 19.76 -8.12 18.15
N ILE A 314 19.30 -8.76 17.08
CA ILE A 314 18.74 -10.12 17.13
C ILE A 314 19.79 -11.09 16.59
N LEU A 315 20.30 -11.97 17.45
CA LEU A 315 21.13 -13.10 17.03
C LEU A 315 20.23 -14.21 16.49
N ILE A 316 20.39 -14.54 15.21
CA ILE A 316 19.76 -15.69 14.57
C ILE A 316 20.69 -16.89 14.71
N THR A 317 20.33 -17.81 15.57
CA THR A 317 21.12 -19.02 15.86
C THR A 317 20.67 -20.20 15.00
N ASN A 318 21.63 -20.95 14.49
CA ASN A 318 21.40 -22.17 13.72
C ASN A 318 21.18 -23.39 14.64
N PHE A 319 20.11 -23.36 15.46
CA PHE A 319 19.80 -24.42 16.43
C PHE A 319 19.75 -25.82 15.81
N LEU A 320 19.17 -25.95 14.61
CA LEU A 320 19.04 -27.21 13.89
C LEU A 320 20.30 -27.65 13.12
N GLN A 321 21.41 -26.90 13.21
CA GLN A 321 22.68 -27.19 12.53
C GLN A 321 22.49 -27.44 11.02
N ILE A 322 21.73 -26.56 10.37
CA ILE A 322 21.54 -26.57 8.91
C ILE A 322 22.93 -26.43 8.26
N LYS A 323 23.23 -27.32 7.31
CA LYS A 323 24.50 -27.31 6.58
C LYS A 323 24.71 -25.97 5.87
N ASP A 324 25.96 -25.50 5.86
CA ASP A 324 26.40 -24.27 5.18
C ASP A 324 25.68 -23.00 5.67
N LYS A 325 25.22 -23.01 6.93
CA LYS A 325 24.56 -21.88 7.56
C LYS A 325 25.17 -21.56 8.91
N GLU A 326 25.59 -20.31 9.06
CA GLU A 326 26.18 -19.79 10.30
C GLU A 326 25.17 -18.94 11.06
N ASP A 327 25.47 -18.72 12.34
CA ASP A 327 24.79 -17.74 13.16
C ASP A 327 25.06 -16.34 12.61
N TYR A 328 24.06 -15.47 12.65
CA TYR A 328 24.23 -14.09 12.18
C TYR A 328 23.37 -13.12 12.99
N GLU A 329 23.82 -11.88 13.04
CA GLU A 329 23.16 -10.81 13.78
C GLU A 329 22.35 -9.92 12.84
N ILE A 330 21.16 -9.51 13.27
CA ILE A 330 20.32 -8.51 12.60
C ILE A 330 20.33 -7.25 13.47
N LYS A 331 20.76 -6.13 12.90
CA LYS A 331 20.81 -4.82 13.59
C LYS A 331 19.78 -3.85 13.07
N GLU A 332 19.38 -3.99 11.81
CA GLU A 332 18.48 -3.07 11.14
C GLU A 332 17.06 -3.64 11.01
N LEU A 333 16.06 -2.80 11.20
CA LEU A 333 14.65 -3.20 11.17
C LEU A 333 14.21 -3.67 9.77
N PHE A 334 14.73 -3.03 8.71
CA PHE A 334 14.42 -3.44 7.34
C PHE A 334 15.01 -4.83 7.00
N VAL A 335 16.19 -5.15 7.55
CA VAL A 335 16.80 -6.48 7.38
C VAL A 335 15.96 -7.53 8.11
N LEU A 336 15.40 -7.20 9.28
CA LEU A 336 14.47 -8.09 9.97
C LEU A 336 13.22 -8.35 9.13
N GLU A 337 12.62 -7.31 8.54
CA GLU A 337 11.47 -7.44 7.65
C GLU A 337 11.77 -8.37 6.47
N GLU A 338 12.90 -8.18 5.78
CA GLU A 338 13.33 -9.02 4.67
C GLU A 338 13.51 -10.48 5.07
N LYS A 339 14.12 -10.74 6.24
CA LYS A 339 14.30 -12.10 6.75
C LYS A 339 12.97 -12.74 7.12
N ILE A 340 12.08 -12.02 7.78
CA ILE A 340 10.73 -12.49 8.12
C ILE A 340 9.96 -12.84 6.85
N ASP A 341 9.92 -11.93 5.87
CA ASP A 341 9.23 -12.17 4.60
C ASP A 341 9.81 -13.37 3.85
N LYS A 342 11.14 -13.46 3.74
CA LYS A 342 11.82 -14.54 3.03
C LYS A 342 11.71 -15.91 3.73
N ILE A 343 11.70 -15.93 5.06
CA ILE A 343 11.77 -17.18 5.84
C ILE A 343 10.37 -17.67 6.22
N PHE A 344 9.53 -16.85 6.86
CA PHE A 344 8.17 -17.27 7.21
C PHE A 344 7.21 -17.19 6.03
N TYR A 345 7.28 -16.12 5.24
CA TYR A 345 6.25 -15.82 4.23
C TYR A 345 6.67 -16.18 2.80
N ASN A 346 7.85 -16.76 2.59
CA ASN A 346 8.34 -17.12 1.27
C ASN A 346 8.24 -15.97 0.24
N ALA A 347 8.59 -14.75 0.65
CA ALA A 347 8.51 -13.52 -0.14
C ALA A 347 7.09 -13.15 -0.59
N GLN A 348 6.07 -13.51 0.18
CA GLN A 348 4.65 -13.22 -0.10
C GLN A 348 4.04 -12.19 0.87
N LEU A 349 4.78 -11.66 1.86
CA LEU A 349 4.25 -10.68 2.80
C LEU A 349 4.30 -9.27 2.23
N THR A 350 5.49 -8.77 1.89
CA THR A 350 5.71 -7.35 1.57
C THR A 350 4.92 -6.88 0.34
N SER A 351 4.80 -7.76 -0.65
CA SER A 351 4.00 -7.53 -1.86
C SER A 351 2.49 -7.54 -1.60
N ASN A 352 2.04 -8.18 -0.50
CA ASN A 352 0.64 -8.43 -0.18
C ASN A 352 0.15 -7.84 1.15
N TYR A 353 0.90 -6.94 1.81
CA TYR A 353 0.48 -6.32 3.07
C TYR A 353 -0.97 -5.81 3.04
N TYR A 354 -1.38 -5.21 1.91
CA TYR A 354 -2.70 -4.63 1.73
C TYR A 354 -3.45 -5.20 0.52
N GLY A 355 -2.89 -6.23 -0.11
CA GLY A 355 -3.51 -6.91 -1.23
C GLY A 355 -4.46 -8.02 -0.79
N ASP A 356 -5.36 -8.41 -1.68
CA ASP A 356 -6.06 -9.70 -1.54
C ASP A 356 -5.10 -10.84 -1.94
N VAL A 357 -4.96 -11.80 -1.04
CA VAL A 357 -4.13 -13.01 -1.20
C VAL A 357 -4.95 -14.28 -1.41
N TYR A 358 -6.25 -14.27 -1.09
CA TYR A 358 -7.07 -15.49 -1.07
C TYR A 358 -7.20 -16.12 -2.46
N ASN A 359 -7.21 -15.28 -3.50
CA ASN A 359 -7.30 -15.69 -4.90
C ASN A 359 -5.95 -16.03 -5.55
N LYS A 360 -4.83 -15.85 -4.83
CA LYS A 360 -3.47 -16.00 -5.39
C LYS A 360 -2.67 -17.13 -4.75
N LEU A 361 -3.00 -17.49 -3.51
CA LEU A 361 -2.26 -18.44 -2.70
C LEU A 361 -3.19 -19.55 -2.22
N ASN A 362 -2.60 -20.65 -1.74
CA ASN A 362 -3.39 -21.69 -1.09
C ASN A 362 -4.15 -21.10 0.13
N LYS A 363 -5.35 -21.61 0.43
CA LYS A 363 -6.24 -21.04 1.45
C LYS A 363 -5.62 -21.03 2.85
N SER A 364 -4.88 -22.08 3.20
CA SER A 364 -4.20 -22.21 4.51
C SER A 364 -3.19 -21.07 4.72
N PHE A 365 -2.34 -20.86 3.73
CA PHE A 365 -1.28 -19.86 3.75
C PHE A 365 -1.83 -18.43 3.58
N ALA A 366 -2.85 -18.24 2.75
CA ALA A 366 -3.57 -16.98 2.65
C ALA A 366 -4.17 -16.57 4.00
N ASN A 367 -4.82 -17.51 4.70
CA ASN A 367 -5.32 -17.27 6.06
C ASN A 367 -4.19 -16.92 7.03
N LEU A 368 -3.05 -17.61 6.95
CA LEU A 368 -1.89 -17.33 7.79
C LEU A 368 -1.35 -15.91 7.56
N ILE A 369 -1.31 -15.44 6.30
CA ILE A 369 -0.97 -14.05 5.99
C ILE A 369 -1.99 -13.10 6.59
N TYR A 370 -3.29 -13.32 6.39
CA TYR A 370 -4.33 -12.43 6.91
C TYR A 370 -4.29 -12.26 8.43
N VAL A 371 -4.10 -13.35 9.18
CA VAL A 371 -4.10 -13.29 10.65
C VAL A 371 -2.80 -12.74 11.25
N THR A 372 -1.75 -12.55 10.44
CA THR A 372 -0.43 -12.11 10.94
C THR A 372 0.07 -10.80 10.34
N ARG A 373 -0.36 -10.42 9.13
CA ARG A 373 0.22 -9.29 8.39
C ARG A 373 0.05 -7.95 9.10
N ASP A 374 -1.03 -7.75 9.85
CA ASP A 374 -1.30 -6.47 10.52
C ASP A 374 -0.25 -6.20 11.61
N ALA A 375 0.13 -7.21 12.38
CA ALA A 375 1.23 -7.10 13.34
C ALA A 375 2.59 -6.83 12.66
N MET A 376 2.80 -7.39 11.46
CA MET A 376 4.00 -7.13 10.67
C MET A 376 4.00 -5.69 10.12
N VAL A 377 2.86 -5.20 9.63
CA VAL A 377 2.68 -3.80 9.23
C VAL A 377 2.93 -2.85 10.39
N ASN A 378 2.33 -3.12 11.54
CA ASN A 378 2.47 -2.29 12.74
C ASN A 378 3.95 -2.19 13.13
N TYR A 379 4.69 -3.28 13.13
CA TYR A 379 6.10 -3.22 13.48
C TYR A 379 6.98 -2.59 12.39
N PHE A 380 6.91 -3.09 11.16
CA PHE A 380 7.85 -2.71 10.10
C PHE A 380 7.51 -1.41 9.39
N LYS A 381 6.27 -0.92 9.48
CA LYS A 381 5.83 0.34 8.85
C LYS A 381 5.46 1.41 9.86
N LYS A 382 4.99 1.03 11.05
CA LYS A 382 4.56 1.96 12.11
C LYS A 382 5.43 1.93 13.36
N PHE A 383 6.49 1.12 13.37
CA PHE A 383 7.44 1.01 14.47
C PHE A 383 6.83 0.55 15.81
N ASP A 384 5.71 -0.18 15.75
CA ASP A 384 5.02 -0.73 16.92
C ASP A 384 5.26 -2.24 17.06
N GLU A 385 6.13 -2.62 18.00
CA GLU A 385 6.53 -4.01 18.21
C GLU A 385 5.55 -4.86 19.06
N ARG A 386 4.51 -4.25 19.66
CA ARG A 386 3.73 -4.86 20.75
C ARG A 386 3.13 -6.22 20.40
N GLU A 387 2.62 -6.36 19.18
CA GLU A 387 1.95 -7.58 18.70
C GLU A 387 2.90 -8.56 17.99
N PHE A 388 4.06 -8.09 17.53
CA PHE A 388 4.97 -8.86 16.68
C PHE A 388 5.41 -10.18 17.33
N TYR A 389 5.96 -10.11 18.55
CA TYR A 389 6.44 -11.30 19.26
C TYR A 389 5.30 -12.25 19.66
N GLN A 390 4.10 -11.73 19.93
CA GLN A 390 2.92 -12.54 20.26
C GLN A 390 2.48 -13.35 19.03
N VAL A 391 2.46 -12.72 17.86
CA VAL A 391 2.17 -13.37 16.59
C VAL A 391 3.23 -14.41 16.24
N VAL A 392 4.52 -14.10 16.43
CA VAL A 392 5.61 -15.07 16.23
C VAL A 392 5.46 -16.28 17.16
N LYS A 393 5.13 -16.07 18.44
CA LYS A 393 4.91 -17.15 19.42
C LYS A 393 3.74 -18.04 19.01
N LYS A 394 2.61 -17.43 18.64
CA LYS A 394 1.36 -18.14 18.32
C LYS A 394 1.37 -18.84 16.96
N TYR A 395 1.95 -18.20 15.94
CA TYR A 395 1.84 -18.66 14.54
C TYR A 395 3.17 -19.11 13.92
N GLY A 396 4.32 -18.92 14.59
CA GLY A 396 5.63 -19.34 14.10
C GLY A 396 5.68 -20.82 13.70
N THR A 397 5.06 -21.69 14.51
CA THR A 397 4.95 -23.13 14.22
C THR A 397 4.11 -23.40 12.97
N SER A 398 3.06 -22.61 12.73
CA SER A 398 2.21 -22.75 11.54
C SER A 398 3.00 -22.46 10.25
N PHE A 399 3.96 -21.53 10.27
CA PHE A 399 4.86 -21.31 9.13
C PHE A 399 5.77 -22.50 8.88
N VAL A 400 6.32 -23.13 9.94
CA VAL A 400 7.12 -24.35 9.80
C VAL A 400 6.32 -25.47 9.14
N ILE A 401 5.08 -25.70 9.62
CA ILE A 401 4.16 -26.71 9.06
C ILE A 401 3.79 -26.39 7.62
N GLU A 402 3.54 -25.12 7.27
CA GLU A 402 3.23 -24.72 5.90
C GLU A 402 4.44 -24.92 4.96
N HIS A 403 5.66 -24.68 5.42
CA HIS A 403 6.86 -25.00 4.64
C HIS A 403 7.00 -26.50 4.42
N LEU A 404 6.78 -27.31 5.46
CA LEU A 404 6.76 -28.76 5.35
C LEU A 404 5.73 -29.19 4.31
N ARG A 405 4.45 -28.85 4.46
CA ARG A 405 3.37 -29.22 3.52
C ARG A 405 3.64 -28.87 2.05
N GLN A 406 4.46 -27.85 1.79
CA GLN A 406 4.88 -27.45 0.44
C GLN A 406 6.22 -28.08 0.00
N ASN A 407 6.70 -29.11 0.70
CA ASN A 407 7.98 -29.80 0.46
C ASN A 407 9.22 -28.89 0.52
N ARG A 408 9.20 -27.88 1.40
CA ARG A 408 10.31 -26.92 1.58
C ARG A 408 11.05 -27.19 2.89
N ASP A 409 11.61 -28.40 3.05
CA ASP A 409 12.30 -28.84 4.27
C ASP A 409 13.36 -27.84 4.76
N TYR A 410 14.20 -27.33 3.85
CA TYR A 410 15.22 -26.33 4.20
C TYR A 410 14.60 -25.07 4.83
N LYS A 411 13.52 -24.55 4.23
CA LYS A 411 12.78 -23.39 4.76
C LYS A 411 12.09 -23.69 6.08
N ALA A 412 11.55 -24.89 6.26
CA ALA A 412 10.96 -25.29 7.53
C ALA A 412 12.00 -25.24 8.67
N LYS A 413 13.23 -25.69 8.40
CA LYS A 413 14.34 -25.56 9.36
C LYS A 413 14.71 -24.09 9.62
N GLU A 414 14.81 -23.28 8.56
CA GLU A 414 15.07 -21.84 8.72
C GLU A 414 13.99 -21.16 9.58
N SER A 415 12.73 -21.51 9.36
CA SER A 415 11.59 -20.95 10.10
C SER A 415 11.62 -21.36 11.58
N LEU A 416 11.97 -22.60 11.91
CA LEU A 416 12.06 -23.00 13.32
C LEU A 416 13.22 -22.29 14.03
N ASN A 417 14.39 -22.21 13.38
CA ASN A 417 15.53 -21.43 13.91
C ASN A 417 15.16 -19.96 14.11
N LEU A 418 14.47 -19.34 13.14
CA LEU A 418 14.01 -17.95 13.24
C LEU A 418 13.04 -17.76 14.39
N LYS A 419 12.04 -18.65 14.53
CA LYS A 419 11.08 -18.62 15.65
C LYS A 419 11.81 -18.65 16.99
N PHE A 420 12.71 -19.62 17.19
CA PHE A 420 13.43 -19.75 18.46
C PHE A 420 14.34 -18.54 18.73
N SER A 421 15.03 -18.03 17.71
CA SER A 421 15.88 -16.85 17.85
C SER A 421 15.08 -15.61 18.30
N LEU A 422 13.90 -15.39 17.73
CA LEU A 422 13.02 -14.27 18.10
C LEU A 422 12.43 -14.43 19.50
N LEU A 423 12.03 -15.64 19.88
CA LEU A 423 11.54 -15.93 21.23
C LEU A 423 12.65 -15.72 22.27
N GLN A 424 13.84 -16.26 22.03
CA GLN A 424 15.00 -16.08 22.90
C GLN A 424 15.39 -14.59 23.02
N HIS A 425 15.31 -13.83 21.92
CA HIS A 425 15.54 -12.39 21.95
C HIS A 425 14.58 -11.66 22.91
N LYS A 426 13.32 -12.10 23.00
CA LYS A 426 12.32 -11.58 23.96
C LYS A 426 12.40 -12.20 25.36
N GLY A 427 13.41 -13.02 25.63
CA GLY A 427 13.64 -13.64 26.94
C GLY A 427 12.84 -14.92 27.19
N GLU A 428 12.19 -15.48 26.18
CA GLU A 428 11.50 -16.77 26.30
C GLU A 428 12.50 -17.92 26.31
N LYS A 429 12.24 -18.94 27.14
CA LYS A 429 13.06 -20.16 27.17
C LYS A 429 12.70 -21.02 25.97
N VAL A 430 13.67 -21.27 25.10
CA VAL A 430 13.55 -22.20 23.97
C VAL A 430 14.17 -23.55 24.31
N MET A 431 13.85 -24.58 23.52
CA MET A 431 14.42 -25.91 23.71
C MET A 431 15.93 -25.90 23.44
N ASP A 432 16.70 -26.47 24.37
CA ASP A 432 18.09 -26.85 24.11
C ASP A 432 18.12 -28.17 23.32
N ILE A 433 18.20 -28.03 22.00
CA ILE A 433 18.14 -29.17 21.06
C ILE A 433 19.34 -30.11 21.27
N LYS A 434 20.52 -29.57 21.59
CA LYS A 434 21.74 -30.37 21.79
C LYS A 434 21.61 -31.23 23.05
N SER A 435 21.21 -30.61 24.16
CA SER A 435 20.95 -31.32 25.42
C SER A 435 19.86 -32.39 25.26
N MET A 436 18.77 -32.07 24.55
CA MET A 436 17.72 -33.05 24.23
C MET A 436 18.26 -34.23 23.41
N GLN A 437 19.09 -33.97 22.39
CA GLN A 437 19.72 -35.01 21.58
C GLN A 437 20.62 -35.93 22.39
N GLU A 438 21.54 -35.37 23.19
CA GLU A 438 22.47 -36.12 24.03
C GLU A 438 21.73 -36.99 25.05
N LYS A 439 20.70 -36.42 25.70
CA LYS A 439 19.85 -37.13 26.65
C LYS A 439 19.13 -38.30 26.00
N MET A 440 18.56 -38.10 24.80
CA MET A 440 17.85 -39.15 24.07
C MET A 440 18.80 -40.24 23.56
N ILE A 441 19.98 -39.89 23.02
CA ILE A 441 20.98 -40.88 22.61
C ILE A 441 21.33 -41.77 23.82
N LYS A 442 21.66 -41.18 24.97
CA LYS A 442 21.98 -41.94 26.18
C LYS A 442 20.87 -42.93 26.57
N LYS A 443 19.61 -42.49 26.61
CA LYS A 443 18.46 -43.37 26.91
C LYS A 443 18.33 -44.52 25.90
N LEU A 444 18.57 -44.26 24.62
CA LEU A 444 18.47 -45.27 23.56
C LEU A 444 19.62 -46.28 23.54
N GLU A 445 20.78 -45.95 24.12
CA GLU A 445 21.96 -46.82 24.13
C GLU A 445 22.13 -47.65 25.38
N THR A 446 21.69 -47.15 26.54
CA THR A 446 21.85 -47.87 27.82
C THR A 446 20.76 -48.90 28.09
N SER A 447 19.76 -49.02 27.20
CA SER A 447 18.54 -49.81 27.42
C SER A 447 17.88 -49.49 28.78
N ASN A 448 18.10 -48.27 29.28
CA ASN A 448 17.47 -47.79 30.49
C ASN A 448 16.08 -47.27 30.13
N TYR A 449 15.05 -48.04 30.47
CA TYR A 449 13.64 -47.76 30.13
C TYR A 449 12.99 -46.72 31.06
N ASP A 450 13.76 -45.70 31.48
CA ASP A 450 13.23 -44.57 32.24
C ASP A 450 12.05 -43.93 31.48
N SER A 451 10.98 -43.57 32.19
CA SER A 451 9.82 -42.92 31.58
C SER A 451 10.23 -41.66 30.82
N LEU A 452 9.57 -41.42 29.69
CA LEU A 452 9.73 -40.20 28.92
C LEU A 452 8.91 -39.09 29.58
N THR A 453 9.46 -37.88 29.64
CA THR A 453 8.61 -36.69 29.85
C THR A 453 7.85 -36.38 28.55
N SER A 454 6.79 -35.56 28.61
CA SER A 454 6.04 -35.13 27.42
C SER A 454 6.96 -34.53 26.35
N ASP A 455 7.89 -33.65 26.75
CA ASP A 455 8.85 -33.04 25.85
C ASP A 455 9.71 -34.07 25.10
N GLU A 456 10.19 -35.09 25.81
CA GLU A 456 11.00 -36.18 25.27
C GLU A 456 10.18 -37.09 24.37
N PHE A 457 8.95 -37.42 24.79
CA PHE A 457 8.03 -38.24 24.02
C PHE A 457 7.73 -37.64 22.65
N PHE A 458 7.35 -36.36 22.60
CA PHE A 458 7.03 -35.71 21.33
C PHE A 458 8.27 -35.54 20.44
N TYR A 459 9.42 -35.19 21.03
CA TYR A 459 10.68 -35.13 20.29
C TYR A 459 11.06 -36.50 19.69
N LEU A 460 11.05 -37.56 20.49
CA LEU A 460 11.40 -38.91 20.04
C LEU A 460 10.40 -39.45 19.02
N SER A 461 9.12 -39.13 19.18
CA SER A 461 8.08 -39.44 18.20
C SER A 461 8.36 -38.77 16.84
N GLY A 462 8.83 -37.53 16.83
CA GLY A 462 9.26 -36.84 15.60
C GLY A 462 10.45 -37.51 14.93
N GLN A 463 11.43 -37.96 15.71
CA GLN A 463 12.59 -38.72 15.24
C GLN A 463 12.18 -40.06 14.58
N VAL A 464 11.27 -40.79 15.22
CA VAL A 464 10.71 -42.04 14.71
C VAL A 464 9.89 -41.80 13.45
N ALA A 465 9.02 -40.80 13.42
CA ALA A 465 8.23 -40.45 12.25
C ALA A 465 9.11 -40.13 11.03
N LYS A 466 10.14 -39.29 11.21
CA LYS A 466 11.08 -38.94 10.11
C LYS A 466 11.84 -40.17 9.61
N TYR A 467 12.24 -41.07 10.51
CA TYR A 467 12.93 -42.29 10.13
C TYR A 467 12.04 -43.26 9.36
N LEU A 468 10.82 -43.52 9.83
CA LEU A 468 9.87 -44.39 9.14
C LEU A 468 9.59 -43.88 7.72
N MET A 469 9.36 -42.58 7.57
CA MET A 469 9.18 -41.97 6.26
C MET A 469 10.39 -42.12 5.35
N SER A 470 11.60 -42.11 5.91
CA SER A 470 12.81 -42.28 5.12
C SER A 470 12.93 -43.68 4.51
N GLN A 471 12.22 -44.69 5.04
CA GLN A 471 12.16 -46.07 4.50
C GLN A 471 11.27 -46.22 3.27
N SER A 472 10.45 -45.22 2.95
CA SER A 472 9.60 -45.24 1.77
C SER A 472 10.43 -45.29 0.47
N GLU A 473 9.96 -46.09 -0.49
CA GLU A 473 10.49 -46.18 -1.87
C GLU A 473 9.77 -45.24 -2.84
N ALA A 474 8.78 -44.47 -2.36
CA ALA A 474 8.09 -43.51 -3.21
C ALA A 474 9.11 -42.54 -3.83
N PHE A 475 9.00 -42.37 -5.15
CA PHE A 475 9.87 -41.48 -5.93
C PHE A 475 9.88 -40.04 -5.38
N SER A 476 8.75 -39.60 -4.81
CA SER A 476 8.60 -38.31 -4.16
C SER A 476 8.30 -38.49 -2.66
N LYS A 477 9.31 -38.26 -1.81
CA LYS A 477 9.16 -38.28 -0.34
C LYS A 477 8.60 -36.94 0.13
N ASN A 478 7.29 -36.77 -0.05
CA ASN A 478 6.61 -35.51 0.21
C ASN A 478 6.19 -35.39 1.67
N ALA A 479 6.01 -34.16 2.16
CA ALA A 479 5.51 -33.90 3.49
C ALA A 479 4.05 -34.36 3.71
N ASP A 480 3.30 -34.73 2.67
CA ASP A 480 2.03 -35.45 2.81
C ASP A 480 2.19 -36.71 3.67
N MET A 481 3.37 -37.33 3.65
CA MET A 481 3.70 -38.48 4.49
C MET A 481 3.84 -38.11 5.98
N LEU A 482 4.06 -36.83 6.34
CA LEU A 482 4.04 -36.36 7.73
C LEU A 482 2.62 -36.06 8.22
N GLU A 483 1.67 -35.83 7.31
CA GLU A 483 0.33 -35.36 7.65
C GLU A 483 -0.43 -36.28 8.63
N PRO A 484 -0.32 -37.63 8.58
CA PRO A 484 -0.91 -38.50 9.61
C PRO A 484 -0.41 -38.17 11.03
N PHE A 485 0.87 -37.87 11.18
CA PHE A 485 1.49 -37.50 12.46
C PHE A 485 1.11 -36.07 12.87
N LEU A 486 1.15 -35.11 11.94
CA LEU A 486 0.79 -33.71 12.21
C LEU A 486 -0.67 -33.53 12.59
N ARG A 487 -1.56 -34.43 12.14
CA ARG A 487 -2.99 -34.44 12.50
C ARG A 487 -3.29 -35.23 13.78
N ALA A 488 -2.29 -35.87 14.38
CA ALA A 488 -2.49 -36.54 15.66
C ALA A 488 -2.88 -35.50 16.71
N ASN A 489 -4.03 -35.69 17.35
CA ASN A 489 -4.52 -34.73 18.34
C ASN A 489 -3.72 -34.79 19.65
N ASN A 490 -3.31 -36.00 20.02
CA ASN A 490 -2.72 -36.35 21.32
C ASN A 490 -1.72 -37.51 21.18
N ALA A 491 -1.03 -37.81 22.27
CA ALA A 491 -0.01 -38.86 22.32
C ALA A 491 -0.55 -40.23 21.85
N GLN A 492 -1.75 -40.65 22.27
CA GLN A 492 -2.31 -41.94 21.86
C GLN A 492 -2.54 -42.04 20.34
N LYS A 493 -3.09 -40.99 19.71
CA LYS A 493 -3.26 -40.97 18.25
C LYS A 493 -1.92 -40.93 17.51
N LEU A 494 -0.93 -40.25 18.08
CA LEU A 494 0.42 -40.20 17.52
C LEU A 494 1.06 -41.59 17.53
N LYS A 495 0.97 -42.32 18.65
CA LYS A 495 1.41 -43.72 18.74
C LYS A 495 0.76 -44.62 17.71
N LYS A 496 -0.57 -44.53 17.54
CA LYS A 496 -1.29 -45.30 16.52
C LYS A 496 -0.80 -45.01 15.10
N SER A 497 -0.46 -43.75 14.82
CA SER A 497 0.10 -43.35 13.51
C SER A 497 1.51 -43.92 13.32
N ILE A 498 2.34 -43.89 14.36
CA ILE A 498 3.67 -44.50 14.37
C ILE A 498 3.58 -46.02 14.17
N ASP A 499 2.67 -46.70 14.87
CA ASP A 499 2.49 -48.14 14.77
C ASP A 499 2.06 -48.56 13.36
N ALA A 500 1.08 -47.86 12.78
CA ALA A 500 0.63 -48.11 11.42
C ALA A 500 1.76 -47.99 10.39
N ASP A 501 2.57 -46.93 10.48
CA ASP A 501 3.71 -46.73 9.58
C ASP A 501 4.86 -47.71 9.86
N PHE A 502 5.10 -48.09 11.12
CA PHE A 502 6.04 -49.15 11.46
C PHE A 502 5.63 -50.46 10.79
N PHE A 503 4.37 -50.89 10.91
CA PHE A 503 3.88 -52.10 10.25
C PHE A 503 4.02 -52.07 8.73
N LYS A 504 3.85 -50.88 8.14
CA LYS A 504 4.02 -50.67 6.70
C LYS A 504 5.48 -50.85 6.26
N TYR A 505 6.45 -50.36 7.03
CA TYR A 505 7.88 -50.34 6.64
C TYR A 505 8.75 -51.39 7.34
N LYS A 506 8.22 -52.20 8.26
CA LYS A 506 8.99 -53.18 9.06
C LYS A 506 9.87 -54.13 8.23
N HIS A 507 9.46 -54.45 7.00
CA HIS A 507 10.20 -55.33 6.08
C HIS A 507 11.58 -54.75 5.65
N LYS A 508 11.82 -53.45 5.86
CA LYS A 508 13.10 -52.78 5.55
C LYS A 508 13.94 -52.48 6.78
N ILE A 509 13.38 -52.64 7.97
CA ILE A 509 14.04 -52.30 9.22
C ILE A 509 14.76 -53.56 9.72
N GLN A 510 16.08 -53.46 9.91
CA GLN A 510 16.86 -54.57 10.45
C GLN A 510 16.38 -54.92 11.86
N LEU A 511 16.25 -56.22 12.14
CA LEU A 511 15.82 -56.71 13.45
C LEU A 511 16.71 -56.19 14.59
N ASN A 512 18.02 -56.06 14.34
CA ASN A 512 19.01 -55.63 15.33
C ASN A 512 19.25 -54.11 15.34
N HIS A 513 18.32 -53.30 14.83
CA HIS A 513 18.42 -51.85 14.90
C HIS A 513 18.11 -51.32 16.31
N TYR A 514 19.04 -51.57 17.25
CA TYR A 514 18.84 -51.38 18.70
C TYR A 514 18.26 -50.02 19.09
N ARG A 515 18.81 -48.90 18.59
CA ARG A 515 18.31 -47.55 18.93
C ARG A 515 16.86 -47.33 18.49
N PHE A 516 16.47 -47.87 17.33
CA PHE A 516 15.12 -47.73 16.80
C PHE A 516 14.14 -48.58 17.61
N ASN A 517 14.51 -49.83 17.90
CA ASN A 517 13.70 -50.72 18.71
C ASN A 517 13.46 -50.13 20.11
N ASN A 518 14.51 -49.61 20.76
CA ASN A 518 14.41 -48.93 22.05
C ASN A 518 13.52 -47.68 21.98
N ALA A 519 13.62 -46.90 20.90
CA ALA A 519 12.78 -45.72 20.71
C ALA A 519 11.30 -46.07 20.60
N VAL A 520 10.95 -47.09 19.80
CA VAL A 520 9.57 -47.57 19.67
C VAL A 520 9.07 -48.10 21.02
N ALA A 521 9.89 -48.87 21.75
CA ALA A 521 9.52 -49.38 23.07
C ALA A 521 9.20 -48.25 24.06
N LEU A 522 10.07 -47.24 24.16
CA LEU A 522 9.86 -46.07 25.04
C LEU A 522 8.61 -45.26 24.64
N ILE A 523 8.39 -45.03 23.35
CA ILE A 523 7.19 -44.35 22.84
C ILE A 523 5.95 -45.15 23.22
N MET A 524 5.95 -46.47 23.05
CA MET A 524 4.78 -47.31 23.37
C MET A 524 4.53 -47.37 24.88
N ALA A 525 5.57 -47.35 25.70
CA ALA A 525 5.49 -47.35 27.16
C ALA A 525 5.01 -46.02 27.79
N TYR A 526 5.01 -44.90 27.05
CA TYR A 526 4.60 -43.60 27.60
C TYR A 526 3.09 -43.53 27.95
N GLU A 527 2.71 -43.43 29.22
CA GLU A 527 1.30 -43.63 29.61
C GLU A 527 0.41 -42.39 29.48
N GLU A 528 0.99 -41.19 29.43
CA GLU A 528 0.23 -39.93 29.39
C GLU A 528 -0.42 -39.69 28.00
N ASP A 529 -1.54 -38.95 27.96
CA ASP A 529 -2.26 -38.61 26.72
C ASP A 529 -2.26 -37.10 26.44
N ASP A 530 -1.07 -36.50 26.48
CA ASP A 530 -0.89 -35.07 26.24
C ASP A 530 -1.29 -34.64 24.83
N LYS A 531 -1.73 -33.38 24.70
CA LYS A 531 -2.11 -32.79 23.41
C LYS A 531 -0.86 -32.42 22.61
N LEU A 532 -0.77 -32.92 21.37
CA LEU A 532 0.35 -32.60 20.47
C LEU A 532 0.47 -31.09 20.21
N SER A 533 -0.65 -30.36 20.20
CA SER A 533 -0.64 -28.91 19.96
C SER A 533 0.23 -28.11 20.94
N TYR A 534 0.39 -28.59 22.18
CA TYR A 534 1.23 -27.92 23.18
C TYR A 534 2.72 -28.24 23.01
N PHE A 535 3.05 -29.36 22.38
CA PHE A 535 4.40 -29.88 22.20
C PHE A 535 4.80 -29.99 20.72
N MET A 536 4.10 -29.25 19.85
CA MET A 536 4.29 -29.31 18.41
C MET A 536 5.71 -28.88 18.03
N ASP A 537 6.28 -27.91 18.74
CA ASP A 537 7.68 -27.51 18.53
C ASP A 537 8.63 -28.68 18.84
N ASN A 538 8.43 -29.41 19.95
CA ASN A 538 9.24 -30.58 20.30
C ASN A 538 9.19 -31.65 19.21
N PHE A 539 7.98 -31.97 18.74
CA PHE A 539 7.76 -32.90 17.66
C PHE A 539 8.47 -32.45 16.37
N LEU A 540 8.31 -31.18 15.97
CA LEU A 540 8.94 -30.64 14.77
C LEU A 540 10.46 -30.56 14.88
N VAL A 541 11.02 -30.26 16.06
CA VAL A 541 12.47 -30.37 16.30
C VAL A 541 12.92 -31.82 16.07
N GLY A 542 12.17 -32.81 16.56
CA GLY A 542 12.43 -34.22 16.30
C GLY A 542 12.41 -34.59 14.81
N VAL A 543 11.47 -34.02 14.05
CA VAL A 543 11.34 -34.25 12.61
C VAL A 543 12.45 -33.58 11.78
N LEU A 544 12.85 -32.37 12.17
CA LEU A 544 13.69 -31.47 11.36
C LEU A 544 15.19 -31.53 11.70
N SER A 545 15.54 -31.93 12.92
CA SER A 545 16.93 -32.08 13.35
C SER A 545 17.60 -33.32 12.75
N LYS A 546 18.91 -33.47 12.97
CA LYS A 546 19.66 -34.66 12.54
C LYS A 546 19.02 -35.90 13.17
N ASN A 547 18.70 -36.90 12.34
CA ASN A 547 18.00 -38.07 12.83
C ASN A 547 18.92 -38.96 13.68
N LEU A 548 18.48 -39.30 14.90
CA LEU A 548 19.30 -40.03 15.87
C LEU A 548 19.73 -41.42 15.40
N PHE A 549 18.97 -42.04 14.50
CA PHE A 549 19.25 -43.38 13.98
C PHE A 549 20.31 -43.40 12.88
N TYR A 550 20.70 -42.24 12.35
CA TYR A 550 21.78 -42.10 11.36
C TYR A 550 23.09 -41.56 11.95
N ILE A 551 23.13 -41.27 13.25
CA ILE A 551 24.35 -40.86 13.95
C ILE A 551 25.18 -42.13 14.19
N LYS A 552 26.32 -42.28 13.51
CA LYS A 552 27.27 -43.36 13.80
C LYS A 552 27.78 -43.22 15.23
N LYS A 553 28.09 -44.34 15.91
CA LYS A 553 28.93 -44.28 17.10
C LYS A 553 30.26 -43.66 16.69
N GLU A 554 30.72 -42.67 17.44
CA GLU A 554 32.15 -42.36 17.41
C GLU A 554 32.83 -43.61 17.96
N ASP A 555 33.72 -44.20 17.15
CA ASP A 555 34.58 -45.28 17.62
C ASP A 555 35.49 -44.66 18.70
N ASP A 556 35.31 -45.08 19.94
CA ASP A 556 36.19 -44.72 21.07
C ASP A 556 37.64 -45.18 20.82
#